data_AF-A0A950C216-F1
#
_entry.id   AF-A0A950C216-F1
#
_cell.length_a   1.000
_cell.length_b   1.000
_cell.length_c   1.000
_cell.angle_alpha   90.00
_cell.angle_beta   90.00
_cell.angle_gamma   90.00
#
_symmetry.space_group_name_H-M   'P 1'
#
loop_
_entity.id
_entity.type
_entity.pdbx_description
1 polymer ?
#
loop_
_entity_poly.entity_id
_entity_poly.type
_entity_poly.pdbx_seq_one_letter_code
_entity_poly.pdbx_strand_id
1 'polypeptide(L)'
;MAGLSPNYFLSAFKKATGKTPHLFLTEKRVAKACELLSNPQLSIVNVALAVGFSSQSHFTTVFGRFMKTTPACYRAHILGLEPEPGDRA
;
A
#
# COMPACT_ATOMS: atom_id res chain seq x y z
N MET A 1 25.06 -0.31 -26.13
CA MET A 1 25.29 -0.54 -24.68
C MET A 1 24.72 0.63 -23.90
N ALA A 2 23.45 0.57 -23.48
CA ALA A 2 22.81 1.63 -22.68
C ALA A 2 22.91 1.27 -21.19
N GLY A 3 24.10 1.43 -20.62
CA GLY A 3 24.35 1.25 -19.20
C GLY A 3 23.96 2.50 -18.41
N LEU A 4 22.66 2.79 -18.29
CA LEU A 4 22.17 3.76 -17.31
C LEU A 4 22.33 3.13 -15.93
N SER A 5 23.46 3.42 -15.28
CA SER A 5 23.74 2.94 -13.93
C SER A 5 22.55 3.26 -13.01
N PRO A 6 22.03 2.27 -12.24
CA PRO A 6 20.87 2.45 -11.34
C PRO A 6 21.01 3.64 -10.38
N ASN A 7 22.24 4.06 -10.11
CA ASN A 7 22.58 5.25 -9.31
C ASN A 7 22.09 6.57 -9.91
N TYR A 8 22.04 6.72 -11.24
CA TYR A 8 21.56 7.95 -11.89
C TYR A 8 20.04 8.09 -11.75
N PHE A 9 19.31 6.99 -11.93
CA PHE A 9 17.86 6.95 -11.73
C PHE A 9 17.50 7.24 -10.27
N LEU A 10 18.16 6.61 -9.30
CA LEU A 10 17.91 6.87 -7.87
C LEU A 10 18.15 8.35 -7.50
N SER A 11 19.24 8.94 -7.99
CA SER A 11 19.60 10.32 -7.70
C SER A 11 18.64 11.31 -8.37
N ALA A 12 18.28 11.08 -9.64
CA ALA A 12 17.31 11.91 -10.35
C ALA A 12 15.90 11.81 -9.73
N PHE A 13 15.47 10.60 -9.33
CA PHE A 13 14.17 10.37 -8.71
C PHE A 13 14.07 11.04 -7.34
N LYS A 14 15.09 10.88 -6.49
CA LYS A 14 15.16 11.56 -5.19
C LYS A 14 15.23 13.08 -5.35
N LYS A 15 15.90 13.60 -6.39
CA LYS A 15 15.98 15.03 -6.67
C LYS A 15 14.64 15.62 -7.16
N ALA A 16 13.80 14.81 -7.81
CA ALA A 16 12.48 15.21 -8.31
C ALA A 16 11.34 15.05 -7.28
N THR A 17 11.38 14.02 -6.43
CA THR A 17 10.30 13.71 -5.46
C THR A 17 10.70 13.86 -3.99
N GLY A 18 11.97 14.08 -3.69
CA GLY A 18 12.49 14.17 -2.32
C GLY A 18 12.52 12.84 -1.55
N LYS A 19 11.97 11.76 -2.11
CA LYS A 19 11.81 10.44 -1.47
C LYS A 19 12.59 9.36 -2.22
N THR A 20 12.89 8.26 -1.53
CA THR A 20 13.45 7.07 -2.21
C THR A 20 12.38 6.44 -3.11
N PRO A 21 12.74 5.90 -4.28
CA PRO A 21 11.79 5.34 -5.23
C PRO A 21 10.94 4.21 -4.64
N HIS A 22 11.51 3.42 -3.72
CA HIS A 22 10.76 2.39 -2.99
C HIS A 22 9.63 2.99 -2.12
N LEU A 23 9.90 4.09 -1.42
CA LEU A 23 8.90 4.74 -0.56
C LEU A 23 7.77 5.34 -1.41
N PHE A 24 8.13 6.03 -2.50
CA PHE A 24 7.15 6.60 -3.42
C PHE A 24 6.25 5.54 -4.05
N LEU A 25 6.83 4.42 -4.51
CA LEU A 25 6.05 3.30 -5.03
C LEU A 25 5.14 2.71 -3.95
N THR A 26 5.64 2.58 -2.73
CA THR A 26 4.83 2.06 -1.61
C THR A 26 3.66 2.97 -1.30
N GLU A 27 3.86 4.29 -1.26
CA GLU A 27 2.78 5.27 -1.08
C GLU A 27 1.73 5.15 -2.19
N LYS A 28 2.16 5.03 -3.45
CA LYS A 28 1.25 4.83 -4.59
C LYS A 28 0.46 3.53 -4.49
N ARG A 29 1.09 2.44 -4.05
CA ARG A 29 0.43 1.14 -3.82
C ARG A 29 -0.61 1.23 -2.71
N VAL A 30 -0.29 1.89 -1.60
CA VAL A 30 -1.24 2.09 -0.48
C VAL A 30 -2.42 2.96 -0.92
N ALA A 31 -2.18 4.05 -1.65
CA ALA A 31 -3.25 4.88 -2.20
C ALA A 31 -4.19 4.06 -3.10
N LYS A 32 -3.64 3.23 -3.99
CA LYS A 32 -4.45 2.37 -4.84
C LYS A 32 -5.20 1.30 -4.04
N ALA A 33 -4.59 0.78 -2.98
CA ALA A 33 -5.25 -0.18 -2.11
C ALA A 33 -6.48 0.44 -1.43
N CYS A 34 -6.40 1.69 -0.97
CA CYS A 34 -7.56 2.39 -0.42
C CYS A 34 -8.73 2.48 -1.41
N GLU A 35 -8.46 2.76 -2.69
CA GLU A 35 -9.51 2.76 -3.72
C GLU A 35 -10.15 1.38 -3.91
N LEU A 36 -9.33 0.31 -3.90
CA LEU A 36 -9.81 -1.06 -4.07
C LEU A 36 -10.57 -1.59 -2.85
N LEU A 37 -10.20 -1.16 -1.64
CA LEU A 37 -10.88 -1.53 -0.40
C LEU A 37 -12.32 -1.03 -0.33
N SER A 38 -12.67 0.03 -1.07
CA SER A 38 -14.05 0.50 -1.22
C SER A 38 -14.96 -0.50 -1.92
N ASN A 39 -14.41 -1.49 -2.63
CA ASN A 39 -15.19 -2.54 -3.26
C ASN A 39 -15.32 -3.75 -2.31
N PRO A 40 -16.51 -4.03 -1.76
CA PRO A 40 -16.69 -5.13 -0.82
C PRO A 40 -16.51 -6.53 -1.45
N GLN A 41 -16.55 -6.65 -2.78
CA GLN A 41 -16.35 -7.94 -3.46
C GLN A 41 -14.87 -8.35 -3.51
N LEU A 42 -13.94 -7.41 -3.34
CA LEU A 42 -12.51 -7.73 -3.33
C LEU A 42 -12.06 -8.14 -1.93
N SER A 43 -11.50 -9.35 -1.81
CA SER A 43 -10.85 -9.77 -0.56
C SER A 43 -9.59 -8.95 -0.29
N ILE A 44 -9.22 -8.77 0.98
CA ILE A 44 -7.99 -8.05 1.37
C ILE A 44 -6.74 -8.70 0.74
N VAL A 45 -6.73 -10.02 0.58
CA VAL A 45 -5.67 -10.77 -0.13
C VAL A 45 -5.60 -10.34 -1.60
N ASN A 46 -6.74 -10.29 -2.31
CA ASN A 46 -6.77 -9.88 -3.71
C ASN A 46 -6.34 -8.42 -3.89
N VAL A 47 -6.72 -7.53 -2.96
CA VAL A 47 -6.25 -6.13 -2.96
C VAL A 47 -4.72 -6.09 -2.81
N ALA A 48 -4.15 -6.85 -1.87
CA ALA A 48 -2.70 -6.92 -1.66
C ALA A 48 -1.96 -7.36 -2.93
N LEU A 49 -2.44 -8.43 -3.59
CA LEU A 49 -1.87 -8.95 -4.83
C LEU A 49 -2.02 -7.94 -5.99
N ALA A 50 -3.19 -7.30 -6.11
CA ALA A 50 -3.48 -6.34 -7.18
C ALA A 50 -2.59 -5.09 -7.12
N VAL A 51 -2.22 -4.63 -5.92
CA VAL A 51 -1.29 -3.49 -5.76
C VAL A 51 0.19 -3.92 -5.71
N GLY A 52 0.49 -5.21 -5.92
CA GLY A 52 1.85 -5.72 -6.08
C GLY A 52 2.57 -6.08 -4.78
N PHE A 53 1.86 -6.45 -3.71
CA PHE A 53 2.44 -7.14 -2.57
C PHE A 53 2.41 -8.66 -2.76
N SER A 54 3.45 -9.34 -2.29
CA SER A 54 3.57 -10.80 -2.39
C SER A 54 2.67 -11.56 -1.41
N SER A 55 2.18 -10.90 -0.35
CA SER A 55 1.35 -11.54 0.68
C SER A 55 0.52 -10.50 1.44
N GLN A 56 -0.64 -10.94 1.95
CA GLN A 56 -1.53 -10.11 2.77
C GLN A 56 -0.84 -9.61 4.04
N SER A 57 -0.08 -10.44 4.76
CA SER A 57 0.57 -10.03 6.01
C SER A 57 1.57 -8.88 5.81
N HIS A 58 2.38 -8.95 4.75
CA HIS A 58 3.30 -7.86 4.39
C HIS A 58 2.53 -6.60 4.02
N PHE A 59 1.46 -6.73 3.24
CA PHE A 59 0.58 -5.62 2.90
C PHE A 59 -0.03 -4.98 4.15
N THR A 60 -0.59 -5.75 5.08
CA THR A 60 -1.19 -5.23 6.32
C THR A 60 -0.19 -4.43 7.14
N THR A 61 1.03 -4.95 7.35
CA THR A 61 2.09 -4.23 8.07
C THR A 61 2.46 -2.92 7.40
N VAL A 62 2.62 -2.93 6.07
CA VAL A 62 2.97 -1.72 5.31
C VAL A 62 1.80 -0.74 5.34
N PHE A 63 0.59 -1.17 5.01
CA PHE A 63 -0.62 -0.37 5.01
C PHE A 63 -0.84 0.30 6.39
N GLY A 64 -0.69 -0.44 7.49
CA GLY A 64 -0.81 0.09 8.84
C GLY A 64 0.23 1.16 9.17
N ARG A 65 1.45 1.09 8.62
CA ARG A 65 2.45 2.15 8.80
C ARG A 65 2.02 3.47 8.17
N PHE A 66 1.36 3.42 7.01
CA PHE A 66 0.90 4.60 6.25
C PHE A 66 -0.47 5.11 6.72
N MET A 67 -1.45 4.24 6.88
CA MET A 67 -2.84 4.60 7.22
C MET A 67 -3.15 4.55 8.71
N LYS A 68 -2.20 4.10 9.55
CA LYS A 68 -2.37 3.96 11.02
C LYS A 68 -3.50 3.01 11.44
N THR A 69 -4.01 2.20 10.51
CA THR A 69 -5.05 1.21 10.74
C THR A 69 -4.85 0.01 9.81
N THR A 70 -5.46 -1.13 10.12
CA THR A 70 -5.42 -2.32 9.26
C THR A 70 -6.33 -2.12 8.04
N PRO A 71 -6.05 -2.77 6.90
CA PRO A 71 -6.90 -2.66 5.70
C PRO A 71 -8.33 -3.17 5.93
N ALA A 72 -8.52 -4.14 6.83
CA ALA A 72 -9.85 -4.62 7.23
C ALA A 72 -10.63 -3.56 8.02
N CYS A 73 -10.00 -2.94 9.02
CA CYS A 73 -10.61 -1.86 9.79
C CYS A 73 -10.87 -0.61 8.93
N TYR A 74 -9.94 -0.27 8.03
CA TYR A 74 -10.14 0.79 7.04
C TYR A 74 -11.37 0.51 6.17
N ARG A 75 -11.51 -0.72 5.67
CA ARG A 75 -12.66 -1.13 4.87
C ARG A 75 -13.97 -1.07 5.66
N ALA A 76 -13.95 -1.50 6.92
CA ALA A 76 -15.13 -1.39 7.76
C ALA A 76 -15.56 0.08 7.92
N HIS A 77 -14.60 0.96 8.23
CA HIS A 77 -14.84 2.39 8.39
C HIS A 77 -15.43 3.06 7.13
N ILE A 78 -14.91 2.78 5.93
CA ILE A 78 -15.44 3.38 4.69
C ILE A 78 -16.80 2.80 4.27
N LEU A 79 -17.14 1.58 4.70
CA LEU A 79 -18.43 0.95 4.42
C LEU A 79 -19.48 1.24 5.50
N GLY A 80 -19.12 1.99 6.56
CA GLY A 80 -20.00 2.21 7.70
C GLY A 80 -20.26 0.95 8.53
N LEU A 81 -19.41 -0.06 8.41
CA LEU A 81 -19.45 -1.27 9.22
C LEU A 81 -18.65 -1.04 10.49
N GLU A 82 -19.19 -1.43 11.63
CA GLU A 82 -18.48 -1.36 12.90
C GLU A 82 -17.28 -2.33 12.83
N PRO A 83 -16.06 -1.87 13.14
CA PRO A 83 -14.89 -2.73 13.13
C PRO A 83 -15.00 -3.74 14.28
N GLU A 84 -15.09 -5.03 13.94
CA GLU A 84 -15.09 -6.12 14.92
C GLU A 84 -13.85 -5.98 15.85
N PRO A 85 -14.02 -6.07 17.18
CA PRO A 85 -12.96 -5.76 18.15
C PRO A 85 -11.74 -6.71 18.11
N GLY A 86 -11.77 -7.77 17.30
CA GLY A 86 -10.68 -8.74 17.13
C GLY A 86 -9.57 -8.34 16.15
N ASP A 87 -9.77 -7.31 15.32
CA ASP A 87 -8.84 -6.90 14.25
C ASP A 87 -7.79 -5.85 14.69
N ARG A 88 -7.57 -5.67 16.00
CA ARG A 88 -6.58 -4.74 16.59
C ARG A 88 -5.16 -5.32 16.73
N ALA A 89 -4.80 -6.32 15.92
CA ALA A 89 -3.46 -6.92 15.94
C ALA A 89 -2.36 -5.95 15.49
#